data_AF-A0AAX6GU57-F1
#
_entry.id   AF-A0AAX6GU57-F1
#
_cell.length_a   1.000
_cell.length_b   1.000
_cell.length_c   1.000
_cell.angle_alpha   90.00
_cell.angle_beta   90.00
_cell.angle_gamma   90.00
#
_symmetry.space_group_name_H-M   'P 1'
#
loop_
_entity.id
_entity.type
_entity.pdbx_description
1 polymer ?
#
loop_
_entity_poly.entity_id
_entity_poly.type
_entity_poly.pdbx_seq_one_letter_code
_entity_poly.pdbx_strand_id
1 'polypeptide(L)'
;MLAHAPPAGVFDTGSDPGFLEVLDKHPENSDRVRNMVSILRKGPIAPYISWHAGRSASVSELLSFHAPVVTFGYPDDETPCLVGREIRNKVWGCLEHNCLILKVAHTPTVQNLSNVKRVQQAERQPNFYYIEELVQANKTGGKEFCSGTFMNPFSWDACLLAAGTTLSSMKHLLDGHGKLAYALVRPPGHHAQPSQADGYCFLNNAGLAVKLALDSGYEKVAVIDIDVIMVMVRQRASTAQAKFLQSPFI
;
A
#
# COMPACT_ATOMS: atom_id res chain seq x y z
N MET A 1 8.37 9.31 -0.34
CA MET A 1 7.74 8.77 0.89
C MET A 1 7.63 9.83 2.00
N LEU A 2 8.72 10.38 2.56
CA LEU A 2 8.59 11.37 3.67
C LEU A 2 8.00 12.73 3.29
N ALA A 3 8.04 13.09 2.00
CA ALA A 3 7.45 14.32 1.46
C ALA A 3 5.94 14.24 1.24
N HIS A 4 5.36 13.03 1.23
CA HIS A 4 3.91 12.88 1.38
C HIS A 4 3.53 13.50 2.72
N ALA A 5 2.58 14.41 2.74
CA ALA A 5 2.17 15.09 3.95
C ALA A 5 0.66 15.29 3.85
N PRO A 6 -0.11 14.79 4.82
CA PRO A 6 -1.50 15.18 4.96
C PRO A 6 -1.60 16.70 5.18
N PRO A 7 -2.77 17.30 4.95
CA PRO A 7 -2.99 18.73 5.18
C PRO A 7 -2.61 19.14 6.62
N ALA A 8 -2.18 20.39 6.76
CA ALA A 8 -2.02 20.99 8.08
C ALA A 8 -3.39 21.15 8.73
N GLY A 9 -3.51 20.82 10.01
CA GLY A 9 -4.78 20.83 10.73
C GLY A 9 -4.67 19.96 11.98
N VAL A 10 -5.82 19.63 12.57
CA VAL A 10 -5.90 18.76 13.73
C VAL A 10 -6.21 17.35 13.31
N PHE A 11 -5.38 16.41 13.73
CA PHE A 11 -5.61 14.99 13.46
C PHE A 11 -5.87 14.76 11.95
N ASP A 12 -6.95 14.09 11.56
CA ASP A 12 -7.30 13.80 10.16
C ASP A 12 -8.34 14.76 9.54
N THR A 13 -8.70 15.85 10.21
CA THR A 13 -9.74 16.77 9.75
C THR A 13 -9.24 17.81 8.75
N GLY A 14 -7.92 18.00 8.64
CA GLY A 14 -7.30 18.97 7.75
C GLY A 14 -7.58 20.44 8.08
N SER A 15 -8.17 20.75 9.24
CA SER A 15 -8.38 22.13 9.71
C SER A 15 -8.33 22.22 11.24
N ASP A 16 -8.05 23.41 11.76
CA ASP A 16 -8.16 23.71 13.20
C ASP A 16 -9.60 24.16 13.48
N PRO A 17 -10.34 23.47 14.37
CA PRO A 17 -11.71 23.85 14.69
C PRO A 17 -11.82 25.09 15.60
N GLY A 18 -10.69 25.63 16.10
CA GLY A 18 -10.63 26.91 16.83
C GLY A 18 -10.99 26.85 18.31
N PHE A 19 -11.24 25.64 18.84
CA PHE A 19 -11.58 25.41 20.25
C PHE A 19 -10.68 24.38 20.95
N LEU A 20 -9.59 23.97 20.31
CA LEU A 20 -8.63 23.01 20.87
C LEU A 20 -7.39 23.74 21.39
N GLU A 21 -6.99 23.43 22.63
CA GLU A 21 -5.78 23.98 23.24
C GLU A 21 -4.50 23.34 22.70
N VAL A 22 -4.58 22.08 22.26
CA VAL A 22 -3.47 21.30 21.71
C VAL A 22 -3.90 20.70 20.37
N LEU A 23 -3.14 21.01 19.32
CA LEU A 23 -3.39 20.50 17.98
C LEU A 23 -2.52 19.27 17.73
N ASP A 24 -3.13 18.09 17.72
CA ASP A 24 -2.44 16.87 17.36
C ASP A 24 -2.11 16.85 15.87
N LYS A 25 -0.88 16.42 15.56
CA LYS A 25 -0.50 16.18 14.16
C LYS A 25 -1.31 15.04 13.58
N HIS A 26 -1.56 15.11 12.28
CA HIS A 26 -2.20 14.03 11.54
C HIS A 26 -1.59 12.65 11.86
N PRO A 27 -2.38 11.59 12.10
CA PRO A 27 -1.87 10.26 12.47
C PRO A 27 -0.87 9.68 11.48
N GLU A 28 -1.13 9.93 10.19
CA GLU A 28 -0.28 9.53 9.07
C GLU A 28 0.97 10.43 8.89
N ASN A 29 1.28 11.39 9.78
CA ASN A 29 2.47 12.23 9.59
C ASN A 29 3.79 11.42 9.51
N SER A 30 4.83 12.04 8.94
CA SER A 30 6.10 11.39 8.63
C SER A 30 7.00 11.10 9.85
N ASP A 31 6.67 11.57 11.06
CA ASP A 31 7.54 11.44 12.23
C ASP A 31 7.70 9.98 12.67
N ARG A 32 6.64 9.17 12.61
CA ARG A 32 6.69 7.75 12.96
C ARG A 32 7.70 6.99 12.10
N VAL A 33 7.67 7.22 10.78
CA VAL A 33 8.60 6.58 9.84
C VAL A 33 10.03 7.10 10.04
N ARG A 34 10.21 8.40 10.30
CA ARG A 34 11.55 8.95 10.65
C ARG A 34 12.13 8.25 11.89
N ASN A 35 11.32 8.07 12.93
CA ASN A 35 11.75 7.42 14.17
C ASN A 35 12.06 5.94 13.95
N MET A 36 11.21 5.22 13.20
CA MET A 36 11.49 3.82 12.81
C MET A 36 12.81 3.72 12.04
N VAL A 37 13.05 4.58 11.03
CA VAL A 37 14.33 4.59 10.30
C VAL A 37 15.51 4.86 11.23
N SER A 38 15.36 5.78 12.20
CA SER A 38 16.41 6.07 13.17
C SER A 38 16.74 4.84 14.03
N ILE A 39 15.71 4.16 14.56
CA ILE A 39 15.85 2.93 15.37
C ILE A 39 16.51 1.82 14.55
N LEU A 40 16.08 1.60 13.31
CA LEU A 40 16.62 0.54 12.46
C LEU A 40 18.07 0.80 12.04
N ARG A 41 18.51 2.07 11.99
CA ARG A 41 19.89 2.43 11.62
C ARG A 41 20.85 2.51 12.78
N LYS A 42 20.37 2.89 13.96
CA LYS A 42 21.22 3.25 15.11
C LYS A 42 20.97 2.36 16.33
N GLY A 43 19.86 1.61 16.33
CA GLY A 43 19.45 0.79 17.44
C GLY A 43 20.16 -0.57 17.48
N PRO A 44 19.84 -1.40 18.49
CA PRO A 44 20.54 -2.65 18.77
C PRO A 44 20.50 -3.67 17.63
N ILE A 45 19.49 -3.61 16.76
CA ILE A 45 19.34 -4.55 15.64
C ILE A 45 20.04 -4.08 14.35
N ALA A 46 20.57 -2.86 14.32
CA ALA A 46 21.20 -2.29 13.13
C ALA A 46 22.33 -3.16 12.52
N PRO A 47 23.19 -3.84 13.30
CA PRO A 47 24.23 -4.72 12.74
C PRO A 47 23.68 -5.95 11.99
N TYR A 48 22.42 -6.33 12.23
CA TYR A 48 21.77 -7.49 11.63
C TYR A 48 20.87 -7.12 10.43
N ILE A 49 20.89 -5.83 10.04
CA ILE A 49 20.07 -5.30 8.95
C ILE A 49 20.96 -4.96 7.76
N SER A 50 20.61 -5.53 6.61
CA SER A 50 21.15 -5.10 5.33
C SER A 50 20.21 -4.07 4.70
N TRP A 51 20.76 -2.95 4.23
CA TRP A 51 19.98 -1.90 3.58
C TRP A 51 20.05 -2.00 2.07
N HIS A 52 18.91 -2.04 1.39
CA HIS A 52 18.89 -1.99 -0.09
C HIS A 52 17.95 -0.90 -0.60
N ALA A 53 18.15 -0.49 -1.84
CA ALA A 53 17.31 0.54 -2.45
C ALA A 53 15.98 -0.03 -2.92
N GLY A 54 14.89 0.69 -2.63
CA GLY A 54 13.61 0.51 -3.34
C GLY A 54 13.62 1.24 -4.69
N ARG A 55 12.56 1.03 -5.48
CA ARG A 55 12.30 1.78 -6.72
C ARG A 55 10.85 2.24 -6.78
N SER A 56 10.53 3.05 -7.77
CA SER A 56 9.14 3.33 -8.13
C SER A 56 8.51 2.14 -8.85
N ALA A 57 7.25 1.85 -8.54
CA ALA A 57 6.44 0.91 -9.31
C ALA A 57 6.13 1.48 -10.71
N SER A 58 6.03 0.62 -11.70
CA SER A 58 5.51 1.00 -13.02
C SER A 58 3.98 0.96 -13.03
N VAL A 59 3.35 1.66 -13.97
CA VAL A 59 1.89 1.61 -14.14
C VAL A 59 1.40 0.19 -14.40
N SER A 60 2.12 -0.61 -15.19
CA SER A 60 1.74 -2.00 -15.47
C SER A 60 1.71 -2.86 -14.21
N GLU A 61 2.62 -2.61 -13.26
CA GLU A 61 2.62 -3.29 -11.97
C GLU A 61 1.42 -2.86 -11.13
N LEU A 62 1.10 -1.57 -11.09
CA LEU A 62 -0.09 -1.09 -10.37
C LEU A 62 -1.37 -1.75 -10.87
N LEU A 63 -1.49 -1.88 -12.19
CA LEU A 63 -2.63 -2.51 -12.84
C LEU A 63 -2.73 -4.02 -12.58
N SER A 64 -1.71 -4.70 -12.04
CA SER A 64 -1.84 -6.11 -11.64
C SER A 64 -2.87 -6.33 -10.52
N PHE A 65 -3.07 -5.32 -9.66
CA PHE A 65 -4.03 -5.32 -8.57
C PHE A 65 -5.15 -4.29 -8.77
N HIS A 66 -4.80 -3.09 -9.23
CA HIS A 66 -5.75 -1.98 -9.44
C HIS A 66 -6.36 -1.98 -10.85
N ALA A 67 -6.37 -3.14 -11.52
CA ALA A 67 -7.02 -3.30 -12.82
C ALA A 67 -8.55 -3.28 -12.68
N PRO A 68 -9.25 -3.14 -13.84
CA PRO A 68 -10.66 -3.34 -13.88
C PRO A 68 -11.17 -4.68 -13.38
N VAL A 69 -11.91 -4.62 -12.27
CA VAL A 69 -12.94 -5.60 -11.97
C VAL A 69 -13.97 -5.50 -13.09
N VAL A 70 -13.98 -6.48 -13.99
CA VAL A 70 -15.11 -6.70 -14.90
C VAL A 70 -16.25 -7.21 -14.01
N THR A 71 -17.13 -6.30 -13.60
CA THR A 71 -18.38 -6.69 -12.96
C THR A 71 -19.29 -7.30 -14.03
N PHE A 72 -19.29 -8.62 -14.17
CA PHE A 72 -20.48 -9.30 -14.69
C PHE A 72 -21.59 -9.06 -13.68
N GLY A 73 -22.65 -8.37 -14.11
CA GLY A 73 -23.68 -7.79 -13.25
C GLY A 73 -24.21 -8.76 -12.19
N TYR A 74 -24.12 -8.36 -10.93
CA TYR A 74 -24.93 -8.89 -9.84
C TYR A 74 -25.37 -7.72 -8.97
N PRO A 75 -26.63 -7.72 -8.50
CA PRO A 75 -27.20 -6.60 -7.77
C PRO A 75 -26.51 -6.42 -6.42
N ASP A 76 -26.47 -5.18 -5.97
CA ASP A 76 -26.00 -4.75 -4.65
C ASP A 76 -26.68 -5.59 -3.57
N ASP A 77 -25.92 -6.46 -2.91
CA ASP A 77 -26.43 -7.26 -1.80
C ASP A 77 -25.71 -6.87 -0.51
N GLU A 78 -26.44 -6.12 0.31
CA GLU A 78 -26.14 -5.80 1.70
C GLU A 78 -26.14 -7.10 2.53
N THR A 79 -24.99 -7.78 2.63
CA THR A 79 -24.84 -8.95 3.52
C THR A 79 -23.76 -8.73 4.58
N PRO A 80 -24.08 -8.91 5.89
CA PRO A 80 -23.14 -8.68 6.98
C PRO A 80 -22.02 -9.74 7.03
N CYS A 81 -20.86 -9.29 7.53
CA CYS A 81 -19.67 -10.09 7.79
C CYS A 81 -19.94 -11.30 8.70
N LEU A 82 -19.62 -12.51 8.23
CA LEU A 82 -19.46 -13.68 9.09
C LEU A 82 -17.97 -13.96 9.30
N VAL A 83 -17.53 -13.77 10.53
CA VAL A 83 -16.18 -13.99 11.05
C VAL A 83 -15.85 -15.49 11.03
N GLY A 84 -14.87 -15.89 10.23
CA GLY A 84 -14.31 -17.24 10.24
C GLY A 84 -13.30 -17.43 11.38
N ARG A 85 -13.73 -18.10 12.44
CA ARG A 85 -12.86 -18.66 13.49
C ARG A 85 -11.97 -19.77 12.91
N GLU A 86 -10.85 -19.98 13.61
CA GLU A 86 -9.85 -21.06 13.48
C GLU A 86 -8.66 -20.80 12.55
N ILE A 87 -7.56 -20.26 13.12
CA ILE A 87 -6.24 -20.93 13.10
C ILE A 87 -5.52 -20.60 14.43
N ARG A 88 -5.41 -21.56 15.34
CA ARG A 88 -4.53 -21.50 16.51
C ARG A 88 -3.24 -22.26 16.22
N ASN A 89 -2.13 -21.60 16.56
CA ASN A 89 -0.79 -22.14 16.82
C ASN A 89 -0.01 -22.71 15.62
N LYS A 90 0.98 -21.94 15.14
CA LYS A 90 2.37 -22.35 14.80
C LYS A 90 3.10 -21.26 14.01
N VAL A 91 3.57 -20.20 14.67
CA VAL A 91 4.70 -19.41 14.17
C VAL A 91 5.48 -18.85 15.35
N TRP A 92 6.38 -19.64 15.92
CA TRP A 92 7.53 -19.10 16.64
C TRP A 92 8.70 -20.07 16.49
N GLY A 93 9.65 -19.71 15.65
CA GLY A 93 10.86 -20.48 15.39
C GLY A 93 11.59 -19.94 14.17
N CYS A 94 12.87 -19.63 14.34
CA CYS A 94 13.85 -19.10 13.37
C CYS A 94 14.01 -17.57 13.34
N LEU A 95 14.64 -17.03 14.40
CA LEU A 95 15.40 -15.78 14.33
C LEU A 95 16.89 -16.10 14.23
N GLU A 96 17.28 -16.69 13.12
CA GLU A 96 18.66 -16.59 12.62
C GLU A 96 18.52 -16.41 11.12
N HIS A 97 19.02 -15.27 10.60
CA HIS A 97 19.38 -14.93 9.21
C HIS A 97 18.93 -13.50 8.85
N ASN A 98 19.85 -12.77 8.19
CA ASN A 98 19.81 -11.36 7.81
C ASN A 98 18.42 -10.86 7.37
N CYS A 99 17.91 -9.85 8.07
CA CYS A 99 16.69 -9.14 7.68
C CYS A 99 17.08 -8.04 6.67
N LEU A 100 16.44 -8.06 5.52
CA LEU A 100 16.55 -6.99 4.54
C LEU A 100 15.62 -5.83 4.92
N ILE A 101 16.14 -4.61 5.03
CA ILE A 101 15.32 -3.41 5.13
C ILE A 101 15.60 -2.49 3.95
N LEU A 102 14.57 -2.15 3.18
CA LEU A 102 14.75 -1.25 2.05
C LEU A 102 14.77 0.23 2.49
N LYS A 103 15.87 0.93 2.20
CA LYS A 103 16.00 2.38 2.28
C LYS A 103 15.71 2.96 0.91
N VAL A 104 14.67 3.79 0.80
CA VAL A 104 14.46 4.57 -0.42
C VAL A 104 15.38 5.79 -0.42
N ALA A 105 16.19 5.93 -1.48
CA ALA A 105 16.89 7.16 -1.83
C ALA A 105 16.00 8.03 -2.73
N HIS A 106 16.18 9.34 -2.67
CA HIS A 106 15.50 10.32 -3.50
C HIS A 106 15.89 10.13 -4.98
N THR A 107 14.95 10.20 -5.91
CA THR A 107 15.21 10.08 -7.35
C THR A 107 14.36 11.07 -8.17
N PRO A 108 14.82 11.43 -9.38
CA PRO A 108 14.37 12.60 -10.13
C PRO A 108 13.03 12.39 -10.85
N THR A 109 12.48 13.52 -11.28
CA THR A 109 11.20 13.72 -11.97
C THR A 109 11.04 12.81 -13.20
N VAL A 110 9.91 12.10 -13.27
CA VAL A 110 9.53 11.29 -14.44
C VAL A 110 9.07 12.21 -15.58
N GLN A 111 9.84 12.28 -16.66
CA GLN A 111 9.42 12.85 -17.95
C GLN A 111 9.23 11.74 -18.98
N ASN A 112 7.96 11.40 -19.27
CA ASN A 112 7.39 11.12 -20.61
C ASN A 112 6.14 10.23 -20.48
N LEU A 113 4.99 10.75 -20.93
CA LEU A 113 3.73 10.02 -21.10
C LEU A 113 3.32 9.93 -22.59
N SER A 114 4.27 10.03 -23.52
CA SER A 114 3.96 10.29 -24.92
C SER A 114 3.41 9.10 -25.75
N ASN A 115 3.26 7.89 -25.18
CA ASN A 115 2.92 6.71 -25.97
C ASN A 115 1.62 5.98 -25.54
N VAL A 116 0.55 6.70 -25.21
CA VAL A 116 -0.79 6.11 -25.12
C VAL A 116 -1.65 6.65 -26.27
N LYS A 117 -1.58 5.99 -27.44
CA LYS A 117 -2.53 6.24 -28.53
C LYS A 117 -3.09 4.93 -29.09
N ARG A 118 -4.43 4.91 -29.16
CA ARG A 118 -5.36 3.92 -29.71
C ARG A 118 -5.74 2.74 -28.81
N VAL A 119 -6.76 2.98 -27.99
CA VAL A 119 -7.86 2.02 -27.82
C VAL A 119 -9.16 2.79 -28.09
N GLN A 120 -9.77 2.56 -29.25
CA GLN A 120 -11.08 3.11 -29.62
C GLN A 120 -12.18 2.20 -29.07
N GLN A 121 -13.15 2.82 -28.39
CA GLN A 121 -14.52 2.34 -28.15
C GLN A 121 -14.66 0.90 -27.63
N ALA A 122 -14.22 0.68 -26.39
CA ALA A 122 -14.86 -0.28 -25.50
C ALA A 122 -15.63 0.52 -24.43
N GLU A 123 -16.82 0.04 -24.06
CA GLU A 123 -17.66 0.63 -23.02
C GLU A 123 -16.83 0.94 -21.77
N ARG A 124 -16.91 2.19 -21.28
CA ARG A 124 -15.98 2.78 -20.30
C ARG A 124 -16.04 2.03 -18.97
N GLN A 125 -15.01 1.23 -18.68
CA GLN A 125 -14.88 0.48 -17.43
C GLN A 125 -14.31 1.39 -16.32
N PRO A 126 -14.96 1.49 -15.13
CA PRO A 126 -14.67 2.48 -14.07
C PRO A 126 -13.25 2.40 -13.47
N ASN A 127 -12.51 1.33 -13.70
CA ASN A 127 -11.29 1.05 -12.93
C ASN A 127 -9.99 1.46 -13.65
N PHE A 128 -10.00 1.64 -14.98
CA PHE A 128 -8.88 2.32 -15.66
C PHE A 128 -8.76 3.77 -15.18
N TYR A 129 -9.89 4.34 -14.75
CA TYR A 129 -9.97 5.70 -14.25
C TYR A 129 -9.33 5.89 -12.88
N TYR A 130 -9.21 4.86 -12.03
CA TYR A 130 -8.73 5.06 -10.66
C TYR A 130 -7.25 5.51 -10.62
N ILE A 131 -6.37 4.80 -11.35
CA ILE A 131 -4.96 5.21 -11.45
C ILE A 131 -4.83 6.56 -12.17
N GLU A 132 -5.63 6.81 -13.20
CA GLU A 132 -5.67 8.11 -13.89
C GLU A 132 -6.12 9.24 -12.96
N GLU A 133 -7.08 8.98 -12.07
CA GLU A 133 -7.58 9.92 -11.08
C GLU A 133 -6.51 10.29 -10.05
N LEU A 134 -5.75 9.30 -9.55
CA LEU A 134 -4.60 9.55 -8.67
C LEU A 134 -3.54 10.43 -9.38
N VAL A 135 -3.23 10.11 -10.64
CA VAL A 135 -2.29 10.88 -11.45
C VAL A 135 -2.80 12.30 -11.69
N GLN A 136 -4.08 12.45 -12.01
CA GLN A 136 -4.69 13.75 -12.28
C GLN A 136 -4.77 14.60 -11.01
N ALA A 137 -5.15 14.01 -9.87
CA ALA A 137 -5.14 14.67 -8.57
C ALA A 137 -3.75 15.22 -8.25
N ASN A 138 -2.70 14.44 -8.45
CA ASN A 138 -1.32 14.92 -8.25
C ASN A 138 -0.99 16.11 -9.16
N LYS A 139 -1.39 16.08 -10.43
CA LYS A 139 -1.16 17.17 -11.40
C LYS A 139 -1.92 18.45 -11.03
N THR A 140 -3.10 18.34 -10.42
CA THR A 140 -3.93 19.47 -10.03
C THR A 140 -3.68 19.95 -8.60
N GLY A 141 -2.60 19.50 -7.96
CA GLY A 141 -2.18 19.98 -6.63
C GLY A 141 -2.63 19.12 -5.44
N GLY A 142 -3.31 18.00 -5.71
CA GLY A 142 -3.88 17.12 -4.70
C GLY A 142 -5.38 17.31 -4.51
N LYS A 143 -6.00 16.39 -3.78
CA LYS A 143 -7.40 16.45 -3.33
C LYS A 143 -7.63 15.47 -2.20
N GLU A 144 -8.78 15.58 -1.55
CA GLU A 144 -9.33 14.53 -0.69
C GLU A 144 -10.05 13.47 -1.55
N PHE A 145 -9.83 12.20 -1.25
CA PHE A 145 -10.49 11.07 -1.92
C PHE A 145 -11.64 10.50 -1.11
N CYS A 146 -11.44 10.40 0.20
CA CYS A 146 -12.45 10.09 1.21
C CYS A 146 -12.02 10.76 2.52
N SER A 147 -12.89 10.74 3.53
CA SER A 147 -12.66 11.41 4.81
C SER A 147 -11.28 11.09 5.38
N GLY A 148 -10.43 12.12 5.50
CA GLY A 148 -9.09 11.99 6.06
C GLY A 148 -8.00 11.53 5.08
N THR A 149 -8.36 11.12 3.85
CA THR A 149 -7.42 10.58 2.86
C THR A 149 -7.06 11.62 1.81
N PHE A 150 -5.96 12.33 2.05
CA PHE A 150 -5.54 13.48 1.24
C PHE A 150 -4.30 13.23 0.40
N MET A 151 -4.38 13.60 -0.88
CA MET A 151 -3.20 13.76 -1.74
C MET A 151 -2.67 15.19 -1.72
N ASN A 152 -1.35 15.31 -1.83
CA ASN A 152 -0.61 16.53 -2.11
C ASN A 152 0.29 16.30 -3.35
N PRO A 153 1.02 17.33 -3.85
CA PRO A 153 1.85 17.20 -5.06
C PRO A 153 2.99 16.18 -5.00
N PHE A 154 3.32 15.66 -3.82
CA PHE A 154 4.35 14.64 -3.59
C PHE A 154 3.76 13.26 -3.28
N SER A 155 2.43 13.16 -3.14
CA SER A 155 1.75 11.92 -2.77
C SER A 155 1.93 10.85 -3.84
N TRP A 156 1.81 11.19 -5.12
CA TRP A 156 1.88 10.19 -6.18
C TRP A 156 3.25 9.52 -6.24
N ASP A 157 4.34 10.31 -6.25
CA ASP A 157 5.69 9.77 -6.22
C ASP A 157 5.94 8.94 -4.94
N ALA A 158 5.38 9.35 -3.81
CA ALA A 158 5.45 8.58 -2.58
C ALA A 158 4.70 7.24 -2.67
N CYS A 159 3.52 7.20 -3.31
CA CYS A 159 2.76 5.98 -3.57
C CYS A 159 3.54 5.03 -4.48
N LEU A 160 4.12 5.54 -5.57
CA LEU A 160 4.94 4.74 -6.48
C LEU A 160 6.15 4.14 -5.77
N LEU A 161 6.83 4.92 -4.92
CA LEU A 161 7.96 4.45 -4.13
C LEU A 161 7.53 3.41 -3.08
N ALA A 162 6.39 3.60 -2.42
CA ALA A 162 5.86 2.64 -1.44
C ALA A 162 5.53 1.29 -2.11
N ALA A 163 4.80 1.32 -3.22
CA ALA A 163 4.45 0.15 -4.01
C ALA A 163 5.70 -0.55 -4.55
N GLY A 164 6.60 0.20 -5.20
CA GLY A 164 7.80 -0.36 -5.81
C GLY A 164 8.82 -0.89 -4.80
N THR A 165 8.92 -0.27 -3.62
CA THR A 165 9.73 -0.82 -2.51
C THR A 165 9.16 -2.13 -2.00
N THR A 166 7.84 -2.24 -1.90
CA THR A 166 7.18 -3.49 -1.50
C THR A 166 7.41 -4.59 -2.53
N LEU A 167 7.26 -4.28 -3.82
CA LEU A 167 7.55 -5.20 -4.92
C LEU A 167 9.02 -5.61 -4.98
N SER A 168 9.96 -4.68 -4.78
CA SER A 168 11.39 -4.99 -4.67
C SER A 168 11.71 -5.93 -3.51
N SER A 169 11.03 -5.76 -2.37
CA SER A 169 11.20 -6.63 -1.20
C SER A 169 10.71 -8.05 -1.49
N MET A 170 9.53 -8.17 -2.10
CA MET A 170 8.99 -9.47 -2.51
C MET A 170 9.89 -10.14 -3.55
N LYS A 171 10.30 -9.40 -4.59
CA LYS A 171 11.21 -9.91 -5.62
C LYS A 171 12.54 -10.41 -5.03
N HIS A 172 13.11 -9.71 -4.06
CA HIS A 172 14.34 -10.14 -3.39
C HIS A 172 14.19 -11.51 -2.72
N LEU A 173 13.03 -11.80 -2.12
CA LEU A 173 12.72 -13.11 -1.53
C LEU A 173 12.52 -14.17 -2.62
N LEU A 174 11.77 -13.84 -3.68
CA LEU A 174 11.50 -14.74 -4.80
C LEU A 174 12.79 -15.13 -5.56
N ASP A 175 13.74 -14.20 -5.66
CA ASP A 175 15.06 -14.43 -6.28
C ASP A 175 16.03 -15.21 -5.36
N GLY A 176 15.60 -15.59 -4.15
CA GLY A 176 16.38 -16.42 -3.22
C GLY A 176 17.47 -15.66 -2.45
N HIS A 177 17.43 -14.32 -2.43
CA HIS A 177 18.47 -13.51 -1.78
C HIS A 177 18.31 -13.39 -0.26
N GLY A 178 17.21 -13.88 0.31
CA GLY A 178 16.97 -13.89 1.75
C GLY A 178 15.71 -14.65 2.14
N LYS A 179 15.52 -14.83 3.45
CA LYS A 179 14.31 -15.46 4.03
C LYS A 179 13.31 -14.44 4.56
N LEU A 180 13.77 -13.22 4.83
CA LEU A 180 12.97 -12.15 5.43
C LEU A 180 13.33 -10.80 4.79
N ALA A 181 12.28 -10.06 4.42
CA ALA A 181 12.40 -8.69 3.95
C ALA A 181 11.34 -7.81 4.61
N TYR A 182 11.70 -6.57 4.90
CA TYR A 182 10.86 -5.58 5.53
C TYR A 182 10.83 -4.31 4.67
N ALA A 183 9.67 -4.03 4.10
CA ALA A 183 9.41 -2.82 3.34
C ALA A 183 8.89 -1.72 4.28
N LEU A 184 9.77 -0.81 4.70
CA LEU A 184 9.37 0.35 5.50
C LEU A 184 8.83 1.46 4.58
N VAL A 185 7.53 1.42 4.31
CA VAL A 185 6.89 2.25 3.28
C VAL A 185 5.85 3.21 3.84
N ARG A 186 5.64 4.32 3.11
CA ARG A 186 4.62 5.33 3.38
C ARG A 186 4.30 6.10 2.09
N PRO A 187 3.03 6.19 1.65
CA PRO A 187 1.77 5.90 2.36
C PRO A 187 1.49 4.40 2.60
N PRO A 188 0.57 4.04 3.52
CA PRO A 188 0.11 2.67 3.73
C PRO A 188 -0.73 2.15 2.55
N GLY A 189 -1.17 0.89 2.60
CA GLY A 189 -1.90 0.27 1.48
C GLY A 189 -3.08 -0.65 1.79
N HIS A 190 -3.23 -1.15 3.01
CA HIS A 190 -4.18 -2.24 3.29
C HIS A 190 -5.67 -1.86 3.19
N HIS A 191 -6.04 -0.58 3.22
CA HIS A 191 -7.42 -0.14 2.98
C HIS A 191 -7.73 0.11 1.50
N ALA A 192 -6.70 0.27 0.64
CA ALA A 192 -6.91 0.59 -0.77
C ALA A 192 -7.55 -0.59 -1.50
N GLN A 193 -8.74 -0.35 -2.05
CA GLN A 193 -9.45 -1.30 -2.89
C GLN A 193 -8.86 -1.29 -4.31
N PRO A 194 -9.21 -2.24 -5.20
CA PRO A 194 -8.75 -2.23 -6.58
C PRO A 194 -9.01 -0.89 -7.30
N SER A 195 -10.13 -0.22 -6.98
CA SER A 195 -10.59 0.98 -7.70
C SER A 195 -10.87 2.19 -6.81
N GLN A 196 -10.41 2.18 -5.55
CA GLN A 196 -10.75 3.23 -4.58
C GLN A 196 -9.66 3.39 -3.51
N ALA A 197 -9.35 4.65 -3.19
CA ALA A 197 -8.52 5.03 -2.05
C ALA A 197 -9.37 5.05 -0.78
N ASP A 198 -8.82 4.58 0.33
CA ASP A 198 -9.49 4.64 1.62
C ASP A 198 -8.49 4.58 2.78
N GLY A 199 -8.86 5.05 3.97
CA GLY A 199 -8.05 4.92 5.19
C GLY A 199 -6.57 5.30 5.01
N TYR A 200 -6.31 6.45 4.39
CA TYR A 200 -4.97 6.96 4.05
C TYR A 200 -4.20 6.14 3.01
N CYS A 201 -4.80 5.09 2.46
CA CYS A 201 -4.21 4.16 1.50
C CYS A 201 -4.66 4.49 0.07
N PHE A 202 -3.70 4.77 -0.82
CA PHE A 202 -3.96 5.02 -2.25
C PHE A 202 -3.67 3.78 -3.11
N LEU A 203 -2.66 3.00 -2.77
CA LEU A 203 -2.26 1.80 -3.50
C LEU A 203 -2.11 0.63 -2.54
N ASN A 204 -2.55 -0.55 -2.94
CA ASN A 204 -2.50 -1.73 -2.11
C ASN A 204 -1.13 -2.43 -2.23
N ASN A 205 -0.17 -1.96 -1.45
CA ASN A 205 1.19 -2.48 -1.44
C ASN A 205 1.26 -4.00 -1.23
N ALA A 206 0.49 -4.55 -0.26
CA ALA A 206 0.45 -5.98 0.02
C ALA A 206 -0.21 -6.76 -1.12
N GLY A 207 -1.32 -6.25 -1.65
CA GLY A 207 -2.03 -6.82 -2.80
C GLY A 207 -1.16 -6.92 -4.06
N LEU A 208 -0.36 -5.89 -4.33
CA LEU A 208 0.63 -5.89 -5.42
C LEU A 208 1.71 -6.97 -5.19
N ALA A 209 2.21 -7.12 -3.97
CA ALA A 209 3.19 -8.17 -3.65
C ALA A 209 2.60 -9.58 -3.76
N VAL A 210 1.33 -9.78 -3.36
CA VAL A 210 0.61 -11.04 -3.56
C VAL A 210 0.51 -11.37 -5.05
N LYS A 211 0.12 -10.41 -5.88
CA LYS A 211 0.05 -10.59 -7.33
C LYS A 211 1.40 -10.98 -7.92
N LEU A 212 2.47 -10.28 -7.55
CA LEU A 212 3.82 -10.64 -7.97
C LEU A 212 4.21 -12.08 -7.58
N ALA A 213 3.89 -12.52 -6.37
CA ALA A 213 4.21 -13.88 -5.93
C ALA A 213 3.41 -14.95 -6.70
N LEU A 214 2.11 -14.74 -6.90
CA LEU A 214 1.26 -15.64 -7.69
C LEU A 214 1.72 -15.73 -9.15
N ASP A 215 2.02 -14.58 -9.78
CA ASP A 215 2.51 -14.49 -11.15
C ASP A 215 3.92 -15.13 -11.31
N SER A 216 4.66 -15.26 -10.19
CA SER A 216 5.95 -15.95 -10.13
C SER A 216 5.83 -17.47 -9.91
N GLY A 217 4.61 -18.02 -9.93
CA GLY A 217 4.35 -19.46 -9.89
C GLY A 217 4.01 -20.02 -8.50
N TYR A 218 3.85 -19.17 -7.48
CA TYR A 218 3.36 -19.63 -6.17
C TYR A 218 1.85 -19.88 -6.24
N GLU A 219 1.41 -21.07 -5.80
CA GLU A 219 -0.02 -21.41 -5.83
C GLU A 219 -0.82 -20.79 -4.68
N LYS A 220 -0.15 -20.50 -3.56
CA LYS A 220 -0.79 -20.05 -2.32
C LYS A 220 0.03 -18.97 -1.63
N VAL A 221 -0.63 -17.87 -1.28
CA VAL A 221 -0.05 -16.77 -0.52
C VAL A 221 -0.96 -16.42 0.66
N ALA A 222 -0.38 -16.31 1.86
CA ALA A 222 -1.09 -15.84 3.03
C ALA A 222 -0.68 -14.40 3.33
N VAL A 223 -1.66 -13.54 3.56
CA VAL A 223 -1.43 -12.18 4.08
C VAL A 223 -1.93 -12.18 5.52
N ILE A 224 -1.06 -11.83 6.45
CA ILE A 224 -1.42 -11.66 7.85
C ILE A 224 -1.40 -10.17 8.13
N ASP A 225 -2.59 -9.60 8.33
CA ASP A 225 -2.73 -8.21 8.74
C ASP A 225 -2.93 -8.13 10.26
N ILE A 226 -1.95 -7.51 10.90
CA ILE A 226 -1.93 -7.27 12.35
C ILE A 226 -2.16 -5.79 12.68
N ASP A 227 -2.44 -4.96 11.67
CA ASP A 227 -2.90 -3.61 11.89
C ASP A 227 -4.23 -3.64 12.65
N VAL A 228 -4.41 -2.65 13.52
CA VAL A 228 -5.54 -2.55 14.44
C VAL A 228 -6.83 -2.21 13.69
N ILE A 229 -6.74 -1.60 12.51
CA ILE A 229 -7.92 -1.20 11.72
C ILE A 229 -8.29 -2.28 10.69
N MET A 230 -9.59 -2.50 10.50
CA MET A 230 -10.13 -3.53 9.61
C MET A 230 -9.74 -3.33 8.14
N VAL A 231 -9.30 -4.41 7.49
CA VAL A 231 -8.99 -4.44 6.04
C VAL A 231 -10.28 -4.36 5.23
N MET A 232 -10.38 -3.39 4.32
CA MET A 232 -11.52 -3.25 3.40
C MET A 232 -11.32 -3.92 2.03
N VAL A 233 -10.30 -4.77 1.90
CA VAL A 233 -9.99 -5.44 0.64
C VAL A 233 -10.83 -6.71 0.51
N ARG A 234 -11.99 -6.59 -0.13
CA ARG A 234 -12.72 -7.74 -0.68
C ARG A 234 -12.03 -8.18 -1.97
N GLN A 235 -10.94 -8.95 -1.89
CA GLN A 235 -10.62 -9.83 -3.00
C GLN A 235 -11.65 -10.95 -2.99
N ARG A 236 -12.62 -10.94 -3.92
CA ARG A 236 -13.26 -12.20 -4.31
C ARG A 236 -12.14 -13.07 -4.87
N ALA A 237 -11.66 -13.98 -4.04
CA ALA A 237 -10.83 -15.10 -4.42
C ALA A 237 -11.63 -15.92 -5.44
N SER A 238 -11.63 -15.51 -6.71
CA SER A 238 -12.15 -16.33 -7.81
C SER A 238 -11.36 -17.64 -7.95
N THR A 239 -10.21 -17.73 -7.27
CA THR A 239 -9.44 -18.94 -7.00
C THR A 239 -8.95 -18.90 -5.55
N ALA A 240 -9.01 -20.02 -4.82
CA ALA A 240 -8.67 -20.17 -3.40
C ALA A 240 -7.17 -19.98 -3.05
N GLN A 241 -6.47 -19.06 -3.72
CA GLN A 241 -5.01 -18.95 -3.79
C GLN A 241 -4.43 -17.86 -2.88
N ALA A 242 -5.20 -16.85 -2.48
CA ALA A 242 -4.78 -15.86 -1.49
C ALA A 242 -5.77 -15.79 -0.33
N LYS A 243 -5.28 -15.85 0.91
CA LYS A 243 -6.08 -15.65 2.12
C LYS A 243 -5.53 -14.48 2.93
N PHE A 244 -6.39 -13.49 3.16
CA PHE A 244 -6.13 -12.41 4.11
C PHE A 244 -6.66 -12.85 5.47
N LEU A 245 -5.75 -13.01 6.43
CA LEU A 245 -6.05 -13.36 7.80
C LEU A 245 -5.87 -12.09 8.65
N GLN A 246 -6.87 -11.77 9.45
CA GLN A 246 -6.80 -10.65 10.38
C GLN A 246 -6.91 -11.14 11.82
N SER A 247 -6.19 -10.45 12.72
CA SER A 247 -6.30 -10.64 14.15
C SER A 247 -7.71 -10.28 14.65
N PRO A 248 -8.40 -11.10 15.46
CA PRO A 248 -9.71 -10.77 16.03
C PRO A 248 -9.63 -9.81 17.23
N PHE A 249 -8.46 -9.22 17.51
CA PHE A 249 -8.27 -8.38 18.68
C PHE A 249 -8.63 -6.92 18.40
N ILE A 250 -9.92 -6.59 18.51
CA ILE A 250 -10.48 -5.46 19.30
C ILE A 250 -11.83 -5.91 19.85
#